data_AF-A0A1R3L7T6-F1
#
_entry.id   AF-A0A1R3L7T6-F1
#
_cell.length_a   1.000
_cell.length_b   1.000
_cell.length_c   1.000
_cell.angle_alpha   90.00
_cell.angle_beta   90.00
_cell.angle_gamma   90.00
#
_symmetry.space_group_name_H-M   'P 1'
#
loop_
_entity.id
_entity.type
_entity.pdbx_description
1 polymer ?
#
loop_
_entity_poly.entity_id
_entity_poly.type
_entity_poly.pdbx_seq_one_letter_code
_entity_poly.pdbx_strand_id
1 'polypeptide(L)'
;MADPCIGDSVSVEGGIPTSDKIERLRSLRFTTTPVKVRAIFNIYLTVIGVRRPFASQEHVPLCYPEVVLCVEIYHNKTSSKKTQEFLVLGSQILSDLRDNIYCLTDKLMQTAGQHDPSGYFLIENTFCNDLRDPSATDYSLPIFDWLKNSKNEATEKWEVITSGELKKMQKELLGHADASNFPNFKSVYMHKTRFSDLQFRLGAGYLYCHQGNCKHTIVVRDMRLVHPEDAQNGADYPLLTFQIQPRYRKCEVCKIFQATKMTVDDKWAEKNPCYFCIKCYFLLHYKEDGSLLYPHSVFDYYHE
;
A
#
# COMPACT_ATOMS: atom_id res chain seq x y z
N MET A 1 -29.88 17.72 58.45
CA MET A 1 -29.74 18.45 59.72
C MET A 1 -29.34 17.45 60.79
N ALA A 2 -28.04 17.41 61.10
CA ALA A 2 -27.40 16.94 62.34
C ALA A 2 -25.92 16.67 61.99
N ASP A 3 -25.18 17.77 61.93
CA ASP A 3 -23.75 17.87 62.25
C ASP A 3 -23.58 17.62 63.79
N PRO A 4 -22.39 17.50 64.44
CA PRO A 4 -21.02 17.80 63.96
C PRO A 4 -19.86 17.00 64.65
N CYS A 5 -18.63 17.46 64.38
CA CYS A 5 -17.49 17.66 65.32
C CYS A 5 -16.42 16.56 65.51
N ILE A 6 -15.19 16.80 64.99
CA ILE A 6 -13.95 17.30 65.68
C ILE A 6 -13.15 16.12 66.28
N GLY A 7 -11.95 15.76 65.79
CA GLY A 7 -10.65 16.42 66.04
C GLY A 7 -10.03 15.83 67.33
N ASP A 8 -8.77 15.41 67.49
CA ASP A 8 -7.50 15.74 66.84
C ASP A 8 -6.37 14.76 67.32
N SER A 9 -5.19 14.93 66.69
CA SER A 9 -3.81 14.70 67.18
C SER A 9 -3.15 13.34 66.84
N VAL A 10 -2.25 13.28 65.84
CA VAL A 10 -0.80 13.63 65.80
C VAL A 10 0.09 12.51 66.36
N SER A 11 0.85 11.82 65.51
CA SER A 11 2.31 11.95 65.39
C SER A 11 2.91 10.94 64.41
N VAL A 12 3.98 11.38 63.76
CA VAL A 12 4.65 10.88 62.56
C VAL A 12 5.81 9.96 62.94
N GLU A 13 6.01 8.91 62.15
CA GLU A 13 7.28 8.33 61.67
C GLU A 13 6.91 7.03 60.92
N GLY A 14 7.36 6.68 59.72
CA GLY A 14 8.32 7.21 58.76
C GLY A 14 8.51 6.08 57.75
N GLY A 15 8.38 6.35 56.45
CA GLY A 15 8.60 5.35 55.40
C GLY A 15 7.89 5.71 54.10
N ILE A 16 8.65 6.18 53.12
CA ILE A 16 8.19 6.49 51.77
C ILE A 16 8.06 5.18 50.97
N PRO A 17 6.91 4.91 50.32
CA PRO A 17 6.86 4.12 49.10
C PRO A 17 6.47 5.02 47.93
N THR A 18 7.50 5.34 47.16
CA THR A 18 7.57 5.38 45.70
C THR A 18 6.26 5.47 44.90
N SER A 19 6.20 6.53 44.09
CA SER A 19 5.29 6.76 42.97
C SER A 19 5.21 5.57 42.02
N ASP A 20 4.34 4.60 42.31
CA ASP A 20 3.95 3.56 41.37
C ASP A 20 2.43 3.41 41.41
N LYS A 21 1.76 4.32 40.68
CA LYS A 21 0.41 4.13 40.14
C LYS A 21 0.18 5.10 38.98
N ILE A 22 1.00 4.96 37.94
CA ILE A 22 0.58 5.30 36.59
C ILE A 22 0.25 3.97 35.95
N GLU A 23 -1.04 3.66 35.86
CA GLU A 23 -1.54 2.58 35.03
C GLU A 23 -0.96 2.77 33.62
N ARG A 24 0.02 1.93 33.27
CA ARG A 24 0.53 1.81 31.91
C ARG A 24 -0.65 1.39 31.03
N LEU A 25 -1.22 2.35 30.32
CA LEU A 25 -2.08 2.12 29.18
C LEU A 25 -1.37 1.12 28.26
N ARG A 26 -1.89 -0.11 28.20
CA ARG A 26 -1.42 -1.13 27.26
C ARG A 26 -1.61 -0.59 25.84
N SER A 27 -0.52 -0.52 25.09
CA SER A 27 -0.52 -0.14 23.68
C SER A 27 -1.44 -1.06 22.88
N LEU A 28 -2.40 -0.47 22.15
CA LEU A 28 -3.39 -1.17 21.32
C LEU A 28 -2.82 -1.82 20.04
N ARG A 29 -1.50 -2.05 19.94
CA ARG A 29 -0.86 -2.61 18.72
C ARG A 29 -0.74 -4.14 18.71
N PHE A 30 -1.14 -4.85 19.76
CA PHE A 30 -1.06 -6.31 19.81
C PHE A 30 -2.38 -6.99 19.42
N THR A 31 -2.76 -6.89 18.16
CA THR A 31 -3.76 -7.79 17.55
C THR A 31 -3.28 -8.31 16.20
N THR A 32 -2.03 -8.78 16.13
CA THR A 32 -1.57 -9.94 15.35
C THR A 32 -0.05 -10.00 15.52
N THR A 33 0.46 -11.08 16.12
CA THR A 33 1.90 -11.33 16.18
C THR A 33 2.45 -11.40 14.75
N PRO A 34 3.55 -10.71 14.39
CA PRO A 34 4.13 -10.71 13.04
C PRO A 34 4.32 -12.12 12.47
N VAL A 35 4.65 -13.08 13.34
CA VAL A 35 4.81 -14.50 13.03
C VAL A 35 3.55 -15.13 12.40
N LYS A 36 2.34 -14.76 12.87
CA LYS A 36 1.07 -15.28 12.34
C LYS A 36 0.73 -14.68 10.97
N VAL A 37 1.02 -13.40 10.76
CA VAL A 37 0.84 -12.74 9.45
C VAL A 37 1.82 -13.34 8.43
N ARG A 38 3.08 -13.54 8.82
CA ARG A 38 4.13 -14.17 8.00
C ARG A 38 3.75 -15.60 7.58
N ALA A 39 3.18 -16.41 8.49
CA ALA A 39 2.72 -17.77 8.19
C ALA A 39 1.51 -17.81 7.23
N ILE A 40 0.51 -16.94 7.42
CA ILE A 40 -0.68 -16.84 6.56
C ILE A 40 -0.30 -16.31 5.18
N PHE A 41 0.60 -15.32 5.12
CA PHE A 41 1.17 -14.77 3.89
C PHE A 41 1.95 -15.82 3.11
N ASN A 42 2.76 -16.65 3.77
CA ASN A 42 3.51 -17.74 3.10
C ASN A 42 2.58 -18.78 2.46
N ILE A 43 1.47 -19.13 3.12
CA ILE A 43 0.44 -20.01 2.55
C ILE A 43 -0.22 -19.32 1.35
N TYR A 44 -0.59 -18.04 1.49
CA TYR A 44 -1.22 -17.27 0.42
C TYR A 44 -0.32 -17.10 -0.83
N LEU A 45 0.95 -16.70 -0.67
CA LEU A 45 1.93 -16.57 -1.76
C LEU A 45 2.12 -17.87 -2.53
N THR A 46 2.17 -19.00 -1.81
CA THR A 46 2.25 -20.34 -2.40
C THR A 46 0.99 -20.65 -3.23
N VAL A 47 -0.20 -20.23 -2.76
CA VAL A 47 -1.48 -20.43 -3.46
C VAL A 47 -1.60 -19.54 -4.71
N ILE A 48 -1.04 -18.32 -4.71
CA ILE A 48 -1.11 -17.41 -5.86
C ILE A 48 0.10 -17.49 -6.82
N GLY A 49 1.02 -18.42 -6.59
CA GLY A 49 2.17 -18.68 -7.47
C GLY A 49 3.25 -17.60 -7.43
N VAL A 50 3.25 -16.74 -6.42
CA VAL A 50 4.30 -15.72 -6.23
C VAL A 50 5.47 -16.38 -5.52
N ARG A 51 6.65 -16.37 -6.15
CA ARG A 51 7.88 -16.92 -5.55
C ARG A 51 8.19 -16.16 -4.26
N ARG A 52 8.56 -16.92 -3.23
CA ARG A 52 9.02 -16.48 -1.91
C ARG A 52 9.82 -15.17 -1.99
N PRO A 53 9.63 -14.18 -1.11
CA PRO A 53 10.79 -13.60 -0.46
C PRO A 53 11.29 -14.70 0.46
N PHE A 54 12.32 -15.43 0.03
CA PHE A 54 13.08 -16.25 0.96
C PHE A 54 13.43 -15.30 2.11
N ALA A 55 13.08 -15.62 3.36
CA ALA A 55 13.78 -15.01 4.47
C ALA A 55 15.26 -15.27 4.16
N SER A 56 15.98 -14.22 3.82
CA SER A 56 17.40 -14.35 3.58
C SER A 56 17.97 -14.95 4.85
N GLN A 57 18.70 -16.06 4.73
CA GLN A 57 19.50 -16.57 5.85
C GLN A 57 20.65 -15.61 6.19
N GLU A 58 20.73 -14.49 5.45
CA GLU A 58 21.64 -13.39 5.64
C GLU A 58 21.17 -12.52 6.80
N HIS A 59 22.02 -12.44 7.82
CA HIS A 59 21.81 -11.57 8.95
C HIS A 59 22.52 -10.23 8.70
N VAL A 60 21.73 -9.18 8.43
CA VAL A 60 22.21 -7.81 8.27
C VAL A 60 21.90 -7.05 9.56
N PRO A 61 22.90 -6.65 10.35
CA PRO A 61 22.67 -5.92 11.59
C PRO A 61 22.08 -4.52 11.32
N LEU A 62 21.18 -4.07 12.19
CA LEU A 62 20.68 -2.70 12.16
C LEU A 62 21.74 -1.72 12.66
N CYS A 63 21.89 -0.60 11.95
CA CYS A 63 22.75 0.52 12.36
C CYS A 63 21.95 1.51 13.20
N TYR A 64 22.25 1.65 14.49
CA TYR A 64 21.53 2.57 15.37
C TYR A 64 22.15 3.98 15.36
N PRO A 65 21.33 5.05 15.51
CA PRO A 65 19.87 5.02 15.59
C PRO A 65 19.21 4.79 14.22
N GLU A 66 18.16 3.96 14.19
CA GLU A 66 17.40 3.65 12.98
C GLU A 66 15.92 3.98 13.17
N VAL A 67 15.28 4.47 12.11
CA VAL A 67 13.86 4.83 12.07
C VAL A 67 13.07 3.72 11.40
N VAL A 68 11.91 3.38 11.97
CA VAL A 68 10.90 2.52 11.35
C VAL A 68 9.71 3.37 10.94
N LEU A 69 9.31 3.25 9.68
CA LEU A 69 8.17 3.90 9.06
C LEU A 69 7.05 2.89 8.88
N CYS A 70 5.83 3.24 9.26
CA CYS A 70 4.66 2.45 8.92
C CYS A 70 4.03 2.98 7.63
N VAL A 71 4.14 2.21 6.55
CA VAL A 71 3.66 2.57 5.22
C VAL A 71 2.42 1.75 4.87
N GLU A 72 1.33 2.44 4.56
CA GLU A 72 0.06 1.84 4.16
C GLU A 72 -0.14 1.99 2.65
N ILE A 73 -0.62 0.93 2.00
CA ILE A 73 -1.00 0.91 0.59
C ILE A 73 -2.51 0.73 0.49
N TYR A 74 -3.16 1.57 -0.30
CA TYR A 74 -4.60 1.55 -0.52
C TYR A 74 -4.97 1.04 -1.91
N HIS A 75 -6.21 0.57 -2.07
CA HIS A 75 -6.71 -0.04 -3.29
C HIS A 75 -6.78 0.95 -4.45
N ASN A 76 -6.44 0.50 -5.67
CA ASN A 76 -6.35 1.37 -6.84
C ASN A 76 -7.68 1.98 -7.32
N LYS A 77 -8.78 1.27 -7.10
CA LYS A 77 -10.15 1.73 -7.40
C LYS A 77 -10.84 2.39 -6.20
N THR A 78 -10.33 2.18 -4.99
CA THR A 78 -11.03 2.56 -3.76
C THR A 78 -10.03 3.08 -2.74
N SER A 79 -9.75 4.38 -2.79
CA SER A 79 -8.73 5.05 -1.99
C SER A 79 -8.94 4.95 -0.47
N SER A 80 -10.13 4.62 0.01
CA SER A 80 -10.42 4.41 1.43
C SER A 80 -10.12 2.99 1.94
N LYS A 81 -9.86 2.03 1.05
CA LYS A 81 -9.67 0.62 1.41
C LYS A 81 -8.18 0.28 1.46
N LYS A 82 -7.63 0.15 2.67
CA LYS A 82 -6.25 -0.34 2.88
C LYS A 82 -6.12 -1.78 2.38
N THR A 83 -5.12 -2.04 1.54
CA THR A 83 -4.82 -3.37 1.01
C THR A 83 -3.61 -4.00 1.68
N GLN A 84 -2.57 -3.21 1.97
CA GLN A 84 -1.33 -3.68 2.58
C GLN A 84 -0.78 -2.66 3.59
N GLU A 85 0.02 -3.14 4.54
CA GLU A 85 0.78 -2.32 5.47
C GLU A 85 2.16 -2.94 5.65
N PHE A 86 3.18 -2.09 5.63
CA PHE A 86 4.57 -2.45 5.78
C PHE A 86 5.23 -1.63 6.89
N LEU A 87 6.16 -2.25 7.62
CA LEU A 87 7.21 -1.53 8.34
C LEU A 87 8.44 -1.47 7.45
N VAL A 88 8.98 -0.27 7.24
CA VAL A 88 10.12 0.00 6.38
C VAL A 88 11.16 0.77 7.17
N LEU A 89 12.44 0.49 6.97
CA LEU A 89 13.51 1.25 7.63
C LEU A 89 13.74 2.58 6.92
N GLY A 90 14.13 3.61 7.68
CA GLY A 90 14.53 4.90 7.11
C GLY A 90 15.72 4.75 6.17
N SER A 91 16.65 3.86 6.49
CA SER A 91 17.79 3.55 5.64
C SER A 91 17.45 2.76 4.37
N GLN A 92 16.28 2.12 4.23
CA GLN A 92 15.98 1.35 3.02
C GLN A 92 15.77 2.22 1.80
N ILE A 93 16.13 1.69 0.64
CA ILE A 93 15.85 2.36 -0.64
C ILE A 93 14.39 2.15 -1.02
N LEU A 94 13.83 3.11 -1.75
CA LEU A 94 12.39 3.10 -2.09
C LEU A 94 12.00 1.87 -2.93
N SER A 95 12.93 1.34 -3.74
CA SER A 95 12.69 0.14 -4.53
C SER A 95 12.48 -1.11 -3.67
N ASP A 96 13.05 -1.17 -2.46
CA ASP A 96 12.84 -2.29 -1.54
C ASP A 96 11.36 -2.40 -1.16
N LEU A 97 10.71 -1.26 -0.91
CA LEU A 97 9.26 -1.24 -0.70
C LEU A 97 8.51 -1.60 -1.98
N ARG A 98 8.85 -0.97 -3.12
CA ARG A 98 8.16 -1.21 -4.42
C ARG A 98 8.08 -2.70 -4.73
N ASP A 99 9.19 -3.42 -4.59
CA ASP A 99 9.30 -4.83 -4.95
C ASP A 99 8.44 -5.74 -4.04
N ASN A 100 8.02 -5.24 -2.87
CA ASN A 100 7.17 -5.96 -1.92
C ASN A 100 5.68 -5.59 -2.04
N ILE A 101 5.31 -4.56 -2.79
CA ILE A 101 3.91 -4.18 -2.98
C ILE A 101 3.24 -5.18 -3.94
N TYR A 102 2.27 -5.95 -3.45
CA TYR A 102 1.42 -6.77 -4.28
C TYR A 102 0.31 -5.95 -4.95
N CYS A 103 0.13 -6.11 -6.26
CA CYS A 103 -1.04 -5.64 -6.97
C CYS A 103 -1.47 -6.65 -8.03
N LEU A 104 -2.78 -6.93 -8.13
CA LEU A 104 -3.30 -7.87 -9.12
C LEU A 104 -2.99 -7.43 -10.55
N THR A 105 -2.94 -6.12 -10.81
CA THR A 105 -2.63 -5.58 -12.15
C THR A 105 -1.27 -6.06 -12.64
N ASP A 106 -0.24 -6.15 -11.80
CA ASP A 106 1.07 -6.66 -12.21
C ASP A 106 0.96 -8.09 -12.72
N LYS A 107 0.24 -8.96 -12.00
CA LYS A 107 0.04 -10.35 -12.40
C LYS A 107 -0.75 -10.48 -13.71
N LEU A 108 -1.78 -9.65 -13.88
CA LEU A 108 -2.57 -9.63 -15.11
C LEU A 108 -1.72 -9.20 -16.31
N MET A 109 -0.94 -8.12 -16.17
CA MET A 109 -0.09 -7.62 -17.24
C MET A 109 1.06 -8.58 -17.58
N GLN A 110 1.65 -9.24 -16.59
CA GLN A 110 2.64 -10.30 -16.80
C GLN A 110 2.04 -11.48 -17.56
N THR A 111 0.85 -11.95 -17.17
CA THR A 111 0.17 -13.06 -17.85
C THR A 111 -0.18 -12.70 -19.29
N ALA A 112 -0.58 -11.46 -19.54
CA ALA A 112 -0.91 -10.97 -20.88
C ALA A 112 0.32 -10.70 -21.76
N GLY A 113 1.55 -10.77 -21.22
CA GLY A 113 2.76 -10.36 -21.93
C GLY A 113 2.82 -8.85 -22.22
N GLN A 114 2.06 -8.06 -21.47
CA GLN A 114 1.93 -6.59 -21.62
C GLN A 114 2.49 -5.85 -20.40
N HIS A 115 3.39 -6.50 -19.65
CA HIS A 115 3.98 -5.94 -18.45
C HIS A 115 4.83 -4.71 -18.76
N ASP A 116 4.48 -3.59 -18.16
CA ASP A 116 5.25 -2.36 -18.20
C ASP A 116 6.10 -2.26 -16.91
N PRO A 117 7.44 -2.26 -17.00
CA PRO A 117 8.30 -2.17 -15.83
C PRO A 117 8.33 -0.77 -15.21
N SER A 118 7.73 0.23 -15.86
CA SER A 118 7.70 1.61 -15.42
C SER A 118 6.83 1.79 -14.17
N GLY A 119 7.30 2.62 -13.24
CA GLY A 119 6.53 3.02 -12.08
C GLY A 119 7.20 4.15 -11.32
N TYR A 120 6.46 4.84 -10.47
CA TYR A 120 7.00 5.89 -9.61
C TYR A 120 6.22 6.05 -8.32
N PHE A 121 6.91 6.54 -7.29
CA PHE A 121 6.25 7.19 -6.15
C PHE A 121 6.29 8.70 -6.37
N LEU A 122 5.16 9.38 -6.13
CA LEU A 122 5.12 10.85 -6.03
C LEU A 122 4.85 11.20 -4.58
N ILE A 123 5.90 11.64 -3.89
CA ILE A 123 5.90 12.00 -2.48
C ILE A 123 6.19 13.51 -2.39
N GLU A 124 5.24 14.26 -1.83
CA GLU A 124 5.20 15.72 -1.91
C GLU A 124 5.37 16.22 -3.37
N ASN A 125 6.48 16.89 -3.66
CA ASN A 125 6.86 17.42 -4.97
C ASN A 125 7.97 16.59 -5.65
N THR A 126 8.23 15.37 -5.20
CA THR A 126 9.33 14.53 -5.70
C THR A 126 8.81 13.29 -6.41
N PHE A 127 9.07 13.21 -7.72
CA PHE A 127 8.90 11.99 -8.51
C PHE A 127 10.08 11.04 -8.26
N CYS A 128 9.81 9.91 -7.63
CA CYS A 128 10.77 8.84 -7.41
C CYS A 128 10.53 7.78 -8.48
N ASN A 129 11.14 7.96 -9.65
CA ASN A 129 10.93 7.08 -10.80
C ASN A 129 11.75 5.80 -10.68
N ASP A 130 11.12 4.66 -10.96
CA ASP A 130 11.83 3.39 -11.09
C ASP A 130 12.30 3.20 -12.52
N LEU A 131 13.59 3.48 -12.72
CA LEU A 131 14.28 3.37 -13.99
C LEU A 131 15.38 2.29 -13.93
N ARG A 132 15.18 1.25 -13.11
CA ARG A 132 16.11 0.11 -13.03
C ARG A 132 16.10 -0.73 -14.32
N ASP A 133 14.94 -0.81 -14.98
CA ASP A 133 14.81 -1.48 -16.27
C ASP A 133 15.09 -0.48 -17.40
N PRO A 134 15.95 -0.82 -18.39
CA PRO A 134 16.25 0.06 -19.53
C PRO A 134 15.03 0.42 -20.40
N SER A 135 13.97 -0.40 -20.38
CA SER A 135 12.72 -0.15 -21.09
C SER A 135 11.71 0.68 -20.29
N ALA A 136 12.02 1.01 -19.02
CA ALA A 136 11.16 1.83 -18.20
C ALA A 136 11.08 3.27 -18.73
N THR A 137 9.86 3.80 -18.75
CA THR A 137 9.55 5.17 -19.15
C THR A 137 9.58 6.09 -17.93
N ASP A 138 10.28 7.22 -18.05
CA ASP A 138 10.22 8.28 -17.05
C ASP A 138 8.93 9.10 -17.24
N TYR A 139 7.91 8.79 -16.43
CA TYR A 139 6.63 9.48 -16.47
C TYR A 139 6.67 10.93 -15.96
N SER A 140 7.77 11.37 -15.34
CA SER A 140 7.91 12.76 -14.88
C SER A 140 8.24 13.72 -16.03
N LEU A 141 8.87 13.24 -17.11
CA LEU A 141 9.30 14.09 -18.23
C LEU A 141 8.14 14.83 -18.92
N PRO A 142 7.05 14.18 -19.36
CA PRO A 142 5.94 14.88 -19.99
C PRO A 142 5.30 15.93 -19.07
N ILE A 143 5.33 15.69 -17.76
CA ILE A 143 4.82 16.61 -16.75
C ILE A 143 5.75 17.82 -16.65
N PHE A 144 7.06 17.62 -16.58
CA PHE A 144 8.03 18.72 -16.54
C PHE A 144 8.02 19.56 -17.82
N ASP A 145 7.90 18.92 -18.98
CA ASP A 145 7.76 19.61 -20.26
C ASP A 145 6.49 20.48 -20.28
N TRP A 146 5.36 19.95 -19.80
CA TRP A 146 4.13 20.72 -19.66
C TRP A 146 4.29 21.89 -18.67
N LEU A 147 4.91 21.66 -17.50
CA LEU A 147 5.15 22.72 -16.51
C LEU A 147 6.02 23.86 -17.05
N LYS A 148 7.01 23.52 -17.89
CA LYS A 148 7.90 24.51 -18.51
C LYS A 148 7.18 25.32 -19.60
N ASN A 149 6.37 24.66 -20.42
CA ASN A 149 5.73 25.27 -21.58
C ASN A 149 4.39 25.95 -21.25
N SER A 150 3.73 25.56 -20.16
CA SER A 150 2.39 26.03 -19.77
C SER A 150 2.37 26.67 -18.37
N LYS A 151 3.42 27.43 -18.01
CA LYS A 151 3.60 27.99 -16.65
C LYS A 151 2.38 28.77 -16.12
N ASN A 152 1.75 29.60 -16.96
CA ASN A 152 0.58 30.39 -16.56
C ASN A 152 -0.62 29.49 -16.25
N GLU A 153 -0.90 28.52 -17.14
CA GLU A 153 -1.98 27.53 -16.95
C GLU A 153 -1.73 26.67 -15.69
N ALA A 154 -0.49 26.24 -15.48
CA ALA A 154 -0.09 25.47 -14.30
C ALA A 154 -0.30 26.26 -13.01
N THR A 155 0.09 27.55 -13.01
CA THR A 155 -0.10 28.44 -11.86
C THR A 155 -1.58 28.63 -11.56
N GLU A 156 -2.41 28.90 -12.57
CA GLU A 156 -3.85 29.05 -12.38
C GLU A 156 -4.48 27.77 -11.79
N LYS A 157 -4.16 26.60 -12.34
CA LYS A 157 -4.65 25.32 -11.82
C LYS A 157 -4.20 25.09 -10.37
N TRP A 158 -2.95 25.42 -10.04
CA TRP A 158 -2.43 25.30 -8.68
C TRP A 158 -3.15 26.21 -7.67
N GLU A 159 -3.44 27.45 -8.07
CA GLU A 159 -4.20 28.38 -7.25
C GLU A 159 -5.61 27.86 -6.97
N VAL A 160 -6.28 27.28 -7.98
CA VAL A 160 -7.60 26.66 -7.80
C VAL A 160 -7.54 25.50 -6.81
N ILE A 161 -6.53 24.64 -6.91
CA ILE A 161 -6.34 23.49 -6.00
C ILE A 161 -6.10 23.94 -4.55
N THR A 162 -5.24 24.93 -4.35
CA THR A 162 -4.82 25.37 -3.00
C THR A 162 -5.83 26.28 -2.31
N SER A 163 -6.51 27.15 -3.06
CA SER A 163 -7.46 28.11 -2.51
C SER A 163 -8.92 27.60 -2.52
N GLY A 164 -9.23 26.60 -3.35
CA GLY A 164 -10.58 26.15 -3.62
C GLY A 164 -11.35 27.17 -4.48
N GLU A 165 -12.37 26.71 -5.22
CA GLU A 165 -13.13 27.54 -6.16
C GLU A 165 -13.74 28.81 -5.51
N LEU A 166 -14.14 28.71 -4.24
CA LEU A 166 -14.78 29.78 -3.47
C LEU A 166 -13.85 30.95 -3.10
N LYS A 167 -12.53 30.75 -3.05
CA LYS A 167 -11.59 31.83 -2.71
C LYS A 167 -11.10 32.64 -3.91
N LYS A 168 -11.31 32.17 -5.15
CA LYS A 168 -10.97 32.93 -6.37
C LYS A 168 -11.72 34.26 -6.41
N MET A 169 -13.03 34.25 -6.15
CA MET A 169 -13.85 35.48 -6.10
C MET A 169 -13.48 36.41 -4.94
N GLN A 170 -13.11 35.87 -3.77
CA GLN A 170 -12.66 36.71 -2.64
C GLN A 170 -11.28 37.33 -2.87
N LYS A 171 -10.38 36.62 -3.57
CA LYS A 171 -9.03 37.11 -3.91
C LYS A 171 -9.05 38.18 -5.01
N GLU A 172 -9.99 38.10 -5.95
CA GLU A 172 -10.26 39.15 -6.95
C GLU A 172 -10.75 40.46 -6.29
N LEU A 173 -11.41 40.39 -5.13
CA LEU A 173 -11.95 41.56 -4.41
C LEU A 173 -10.96 42.24 -3.43
N LEU A 174 -9.94 41.52 -2.93
CA LEU A 174 -9.08 41.99 -1.82
C LEU A 174 -7.62 42.33 -2.21
N GLY A 175 -7.26 42.23 -3.49
CA GLY A 175 -5.92 42.59 -3.97
C GLY A 175 -4.86 41.51 -3.74
N HIS A 176 -3.79 41.58 -4.55
CA HIS A 176 -2.73 40.59 -4.64
C HIS A 176 -1.97 40.40 -3.31
N ALA A 177 -2.21 39.26 -2.65
CA ALA A 177 -1.24 38.65 -1.75
C ALA A 177 -0.24 37.82 -2.57
N ASP A 178 1.02 37.92 -2.16
CA ASP A 178 2.26 37.47 -2.83
C ASP A 178 2.20 36.11 -3.54
N ALA A 179 3.03 36.01 -4.57
CA ALA A 179 3.24 34.86 -5.45
C ALA A 179 2.93 33.52 -4.75
N SER A 180 1.85 32.89 -5.18
CA SER A 180 1.54 31.50 -4.84
C SER A 180 2.74 30.66 -5.28
N ASN A 181 3.57 30.24 -4.31
CA ASN A 181 4.79 29.48 -4.58
C ASN A 181 4.40 28.14 -5.20
N PHE A 182 4.44 28.10 -6.54
CA PHE A 182 4.25 26.88 -7.31
C PHE A 182 5.28 25.85 -6.83
N PRO A 183 4.86 24.62 -6.49
CA PRO A 183 5.79 23.61 -5.97
C PRO A 183 6.86 23.31 -7.00
N ASN A 184 8.12 23.37 -6.56
CA ASN A 184 9.24 22.99 -7.41
C ASN A 184 9.30 21.47 -7.51
N PHE A 185 8.74 20.90 -8.58
CA PHE A 185 8.80 19.46 -8.78
C PHE A 185 10.20 19.01 -9.20
N LYS A 186 10.65 17.89 -8.64
CA LYS A 186 11.93 17.26 -8.99
C LYS A 186 11.77 15.76 -9.21
N SER A 187 12.73 15.16 -9.91
CA SER A 187 12.79 13.72 -10.16
C SER A 187 14.06 13.13 -9.56
N VAL A 188 13.95 11.92 -9.01
CA VAL A 188 15.05 11.12 -8.45
C VAL A 188 14.90 9.65 -8.83
N TYR A 189 16.01 8.91 -8.81
CA TYR A 189 16.03 7.47 -9.08
C TYR A 189 15.58 6.67 -7.85
N MET A 190 14.50 5.91 -7.96
CA MET A 190 13.93 5.11 -6.85
C MET A 190 14.95 4.18 -6.19
N HIS A 191 15.83 3.56 -6.97
CA HIS A 191 16.84 2.60 -6.50
C HIS A 191 18.08 3.24 -5.85
N LYS A 192 18.17 4.57 -5.83
CA LYS A 192 19.27 5.32 -5.20
C LYS A 192 18.81 6.22 -4.06
N THR A 193 17.50 6.34 -3.85
CA THR A 193 16.90 7.21 -2.84
C THR A 193 16.45 6.36 -1.66
N ARG A 194 16.84 6.76 -0.44
CA ARG A 194 16.36 6.15 0.81
C ARG A 194 15.13 6.85 1.32
N PHE A 195 14.36 6.20 2.19
CA PHE A 195 13.24 6.86 2.88
C PHE A 195 13.71 8.05 3.72
N SER A 196 14.89 7.96 4.33
CA SER A 196 15.53 9.04 5.09
C SER A 196 15.91 10.27 4.25
N ASP A 197 15.99 10.13 2.93
CA ASP A 197 16.34 11.21 2.01
C ASP A 197 15.13 12.05 1.59
N LEU A 198 13.91 11.57 1.90
CA LEU A 198 12.66 12.19 1.50
C LEU A 198 12.11 13.14 2.56
N GLN A 199 11.48 14.21 2.07
CA GLN A 199 10.63 15.08 2.88
C GLN A 199 9.17 14.69 2.65
N PHE A 200 8.46 14.42 3.75
CA PHE A 200 7.05 14.06 3.72
C PHE A 200 6.38 14.44 5.05
N ARG A 201 5.04 14.43 5.05
CA ARG A 201 4.16 14.67 6.18
C ARG A 201 3.48 13.36 6.57
N LEU A 202 3.52 13.04 7.85
CA LEU A 202 2.84 11.87 8.39
C LEU A 202 1.33 11.97 8.17
N GLY A 203 0.71 10.86 7.77
CA GLY A 203 -0.72 10.76 7.49
C GLY A 203 -1.15 11.38 6.15
N ALA A 204 -0.27 12.05 5.42
CA ALA A 204 -0.58 12.55 4.09
C ALA A 204 -0.62 11.42 3.06
N GLY A 205 -1.56 11.52 2.11
CA GLY A 205 -1.67 10.60 0.98
C GLY A 205 -0.75 10.99 -0.17
N TYR A 206 0.05 10.02 -0.60
CA TYR A 206 0.98 10.08 -1.74
C TYR A 206 0.54 9.10 -2.83
N LEU A 207 1.14 9.21 -4.01
CA LEU A 207 0.77 8.39 -5.16
C LEU A 207 1.85 7.36 -5.47
N TYR A 208 1.43 6.11 -5.67
CA TYR A 208 2.19 5.10 -6.38
C TYR A 208 1.49 4.79 -7.69
N CYS A 209 2.21 4.91 -8.81
CA CYS A 209 1.70 4.55 -10.12
C CYS A 209 2.58 3.47 -10.75
N HIS A 210 1.97 2.45 -11.33
CA HIS A 210 2.64 1.37 -12.07
C HIS A 210 1.73 0.85 -13.18
N GLN A 211 2.26 0.04 -14.10
CA GLN A 211 1.52 -0.54 -15.24
C GLN A 211 0.74 0.53 -16.04
N GLY A 212 1.36 1.70 -16.29
CA GLY A 212 0.76 2.83 -17.00
C GLY A 212 -0.26 3.65 -16.20
N ASN A 213 -1.32 3.03 -15.69
CA ASN A 213 -2.46 3.73 -15.09
C ASN A 213 -2.94 3.16 -13.74
N CYS A 214 -2.25 2.16 -13.20
CA CYS A 214 -2.62 1.59 -11.91
C CYS A 214 -2.10 2.48 -10.79
N LYS A 215 -3.02 3.22 -10.17
CA LYS A 215 -2.72 4.27 -9.18
C LYS A 215 -3.15 3.83 -7.79
N HIS A 216 -2.22 3.80 -6.84
CA HIS A 216 -2.46 3.49 -5.44
C HIS A 216 -2.16 4.70 -4.57
N THR A 217 -2.95 4.90 -3.52
CA THR A 217 -2.57 5.85 -2.46
C THR A 217 -1.60 5.16 -1.51
N ILE A 218 -0.48 5.81 -1.24
CA ILE A 218 0.50 5.42 -0.22
C ILE A 218 0.42 6.42 0.92
N VAL A 219 0.37 5.95 2.16
CA VAL A 219 0.38 6.82 3.34
C VAL A 219 1.51 6.39 4.26
N VAL A 220 2.41 7.31 4.61
CA VAL A 220 3.32 7.09 5.75
C VAL A 220 2.56 7.49 7.01
N ARG A 221 1.96 6.52 7.70
CA ARG A 221 1.04 6.76 8.81
C ARG A 221 1.75 7.29 10.05
N ASP A 222 2.81 6.61 10.47
CA ASP A 222 3.59 6.93 11.66
C ASP A 222 5.07 6.56 11.48
N MET A 223 5.94 7.16 12.30
CA MET A 223 7.37 6.85 12.36
C MET A 223 7.84 6.77 13.82
N ARG A 224 8.85 5.95 14.09
CA ARG A 224 9.47 5.82 15.42
C ARG A 224 10.89 5.29 15.32
N LEU A 225 11.67 5.39 16.41
CA LEU A 225 12.92 4.66 16.52
C LEU A 225 12.67 3.15 16.63
N VAL A 226 13.61 2.35 16.11
CA VAL A 226 13.65 0.89 16.32
C VAL A 226 13.68 0.58 17.82
N HIS A 227 12.85 -0.38 18.23
CA HIS A 227 12.76 -0.90 19.59
C HIS A 227 13.49 -2.25 19.68
N PRO A 228 14.06 -2.64 20.84
CA PRO A 228 14.73 -3.95 20.99
C PRO A 228 13.84 -5.17 20.72
N GLU A 229 12.52 -5.04 20.80
CA GLU A 229 11.55 -6.10 20.48
C GLU A 229 11.18 -6.19 18.99
N ASP A 230 11.64 -5.25 18.17
CA ASP A 230 11.44 -5.32 16.72
C ASP A 230 12.30 -6.43 16.09
N ALA A 231 12.07 -6.72 14.80
CA ALA A 231 13.01 -7.54 14.05
C ALA A 231 14.37 -6.84 14.02
N GLN A 232 15.41 -7.50 14.54
CA GLN A 232 16.76 -6.92 14.63
C GLN A 232 17.62 -7.21 13.39
N ASN A 233 17.11 -8.02 12.46
CA ASN A 233 17.74 -8.28 11.17
C ASN A 233 17.17 -7.29 10.13
N GLY A 234 18.01 -6.39 9.64
CA GLY A 234 17.64 -5.43 8.60
C GLY A 234 17.17 -6.08 7.30
N ALA A 235 17.65 -7.30 7.00
CA ALA A 235 17.23 -8.04 5.80
C ALA A 235 15.80 -8.59 5.88
N ASP A 236 15.16 -8.58 7.06
CA ASP A 236 13.75 -8.94 7.18
C ASP A 236 12.81 -7.81 6.72
N TYR A 237 13.30 -6.57 6.61
CA TYR A 237 12.50 -5.44 6.15
C TYR A 237 12.50 -5.34 4.62
N PRO A 238 11.43 -4.81 3.98
CA PRO A 238 10.21 -4.31 4.60
C PRO A 238 9.33 -5.44 5.16
N LEU A 239 8.83 -5.26 6.37
CA LEU A 239 7.98 -6.25 7.05
C LEU A 239 6.52 -6.02 6.70
N LEU A 240 5.87 -6.97 6.01
CA LEU A 240 4.43 -6.94 5.82
C LEU A 240 3.70 -7.20 7.15
N THR A 241 3.01 -6.19 7.69
CA THR A 241 2.24 -6.28 8.94
C THR A 241 0.76 -6.51 8.71
N PHE A 242 0.24 -6.10 7.56
CA PHE A 242 -1.16 -6.34 7.19
C PHE A 242 -1.28 -6.57 5.70
N GLN A 243 -2.14 -7.51 5.32
CA GLN A 243 -2.63 -7.66 3.96
C GLN A 243 -4.09 -8.06 3.99
N ILE A 244 -4.90 -7.40 3.15
CA ILE A 244 -6.29 -7.77 3.00
C ILE A 244 -6.38 -9.18 2.41
N GLN A 245 -7.18 -10.04 3.04
CA GLN A 245 -7.45 -11.37 2.52
C GLN A 245 -8.33 -11.26 1.27
N PRO A 246 -7.88 -11.77 0.11
CA PRO A 246 -8.69 -11.80 -1.09
C PRO A 246 -9.90 -12.68 -0.88
N ARG A 247 -11.04 -12.26 -1.43
CA ARG A 247 -12.25 -13.07 -1.40
C ARG A 247 -12.32 -13.86 -2.68
N TYR A 248 -12.00 -15.15 -2.59
CA TYR A 248 -12.10 -16.04 -3.73
C TYR A 248 -13.56 -16.26 -4.10
N ARG A 249 -13.87 -16.03 -5.39
CA ARG A 249 -15.14 -16.45 -5.96
C ARG A 249 -15.14 -17.96 -6.12
N LYS A 250 -16.15 -18.64 -5.58
CA LYS A 250 -16.33 -20.07 -5.80
C LYS A 250 -16.89 -20.34 -7.19
N CYS A 251 -16.60 -21.52 -7.72
CA CYS A 251 -17.20 -22.04 -8.94
C CYS A 251 -18.72 -22.03 -8.83
N GLU A 252 -19.40 -21.53 -9.86
CA GLU A 252 -20.85 -21.44 -9.92
C GLU A 252 -21.51 -22.83 -10.06
N VAL A 253 -20.81 -23.85 -10.56
CA VAL A 253 -21.34 -25.22 -10.67
C VAL A 253 -21.23 -25.98 -9.35
N CYS A 254 -20.01 -26.24 -8.86
CA CYS A 254 -19.84 -27.07 -7.67
C CYS A 254 -20.00 -26.31 -6.35
N LYS A 255 -19.91 -24.97 -6.35
CA LYS A 255 -19.88 -24.11 -5.15
C LYS A 255 -18.84 -24.50 -4.08
N ILE A 256 -17.87 -25.34 -4.43
CA ILE A 256 -16.83 -25.87 -3.53
C ILE A 256 -15.47 -25.22 -3.85
N PHE A 257 -14.97 -25.44 -5.06
CA PHE A 257 -13.64 -25.01 -5.47
C PHE A 257 -13.62 -23.56 -5.95
N GLN A 258 -12.47 -22.90 -5.85
CA GLN A 258 -12.25 -21.56 -6.39
C GLN A 258 -12.44 -21.54 -7.91
N ALA A 259 -13.01 -20.45 -8.43
CA ALA A 259 -13.14 -20.24 -9.86
C ALA A 259 -11.79 -19.81 -10.46
N THR A 260 -11.40 -20.43 -11.57
CA THR A 260 -10.17 -20.11 -12.31
C THR A 260 -10.46 -19.79 -13.77
N LYS A 261 -11.68 -20.05 -14.24
CA LYS A 261 -12.14 -19.79 -15.59
C LYS A 261 -13.40 -18.94 -15.52
N MET A 262 -13.52 -17.98 -16.43
CA MET A 262 -14.72 -17.21 -16.66
C MET A 262 -15.16 -17.40 -18.10
N THR A 263 -16.40 -17.83 -18.33
CA THR A 263 -16.98 -17.90 -19.67
C THR A 263 -17.96 -16.74 -19.88
N VAL A 264 -18.05 -16.30 -21.13
CA VAL A 264 -18.99 -15.27 -21.59
C VAL A 264 -19.75 -15.85 -22.79
N ASP A 265 -21.05 -15.56 -22.84
CA ASP A 265 -21.97 -16.05 -23.88
C ASP A 265 -21.97 -17.58 -24.02
N ASP A 266 -21.81 -18.24 -22.87
CA ASP A 266 -21.76 -19.69 -22.75
C ASP A 266 -23.17 -20.29 -22.72
N LYS A 267 -23.49 -21.03 -23.78
CA LYS A 267 -24.82 -21.62 -24.00
C LYS A 267 -25.31 -22.50 -22.86
N TRP A 268 -24.43 -23.21 -22.18
CA TRP A 268 -24.80 -24.19 -21.15
C TRP A 268 -24.54 -23.69 -19.73
N ALA A 269 -24.00 -22.49 -19.57
CA ALA A 269 -23.87 -21.85 -18.27
C ALA A 269 -25.19 -21.24 -17.79
N GLU A 270 -25.44 -21.35 -16.48
CA GLU A 270 -26.62 -20.76 -15.84
C GLU A 270 -26.57 -19.21 -15.81
N LYS A 271 -25.36 -18.63 -15.81
CA LYS A 271 -25.12 -17.18 -15.70
C LYS A 271 -24.23 -16.69 -16.84
N ASN A 272 -24.27 -15.39 -17.11
CA ASN A 272 -23.36 -14.73 -18.04
C ASN A 272 -22.86 -13.41 -17.43
N PRO A 273 -21.57 -13.25 -17.11
CA PRO A 273 -20.50 -14.25 -17.16
C PRO A 273 -20.67 -15.38 -16.12
N CYS A 274 -20.18 -16.58 -16.43
CA CYS A 274 -20.14 -17.71 -15.51
C CYS A 274 -18.73 -18.05 -15.06
N TYR A 275 -18.57 -18.50 -13.82
CA TYR A 275 -17.27 -18.72 -13.20
C TYR A 275 -17.11 -20.20 -12.82
N PHE A 276 -16.06 -20.84 -13.33
CA PHE A 276 -15.83 -22.27 -13.16
C PHE A 276 -14.50 -22.53 -12.46
N CYS A 277 -14.44 -23.56 -11.61
CA CYS A 277 -13.16 -24.18 -11.30
C CYS A 277 -12.70 -24.98 -12.53
N ILE A 278 -11.39 -25.23 -12.61
CA ILE A 278 -10.80 -25.92 -13.76
C ILE A 278 -11.48 -27.25 -14.08
N LYS A 279 -11.83 -28.05 -13.06
CA LYS A 279 -12.48 -29.36 -13.25
C LYS A 279 -13.88 -29.24 -13.83
N CYS A 280 -14.74 -28.39 -13.24
CA CYS A 280 -16.10 -28.18 -13.75
C CYS A 280 -16.09 -27.58 -15.15
N TYR A 281 -15.11 -26.71 -15.46
CA TYR A 281 -14.93 -26.18 -16.80
C TYR A 281 -14.68 -27.31 -17.82
N PHE A 282 -13.69 -28.17 -17.58
CA PHE A 282 -13.38 -29.26 -18.51
C PHE A 282 -14.54 -30.26 -18.64
N LEU A 283 -15.19 -30.63 -17.54
CA LEU A 283 -16.31 -31.57 -17.56
C LEU A 283 -17.52 -31.08 -18.37
N LEU A 284 -17.78 -29.76 -18.38
CA LEU A 284 -18.92 -29.19 -19.11
C LEU A 284 -18.60 -28.92 -20.59
N HIS A 285 -17.35 -28.60 -20.92
CA HIS A 285 -17.00 -28.04 -22.22
C HIS A 285 -16.19 -28.97 -23.12
N TYR A 286 -15.63 -30.06 -22.59
CA TYR A 286 -14.76 -30.96 -23.35
C TYR A 286 -15.29 -32.39 -23.39
N LYS A 287 -15.07 -33.06 -24.51
CA LYS A 287 -15.26 -34.51 -24.66
C LYS A 287 -14.08 -35.28 -24.07
N GLU A 288 -14.24 -36.59 -23.94
CA GLU A 288 -13.17 -37.50 -23.48
C GLU A 288 -11.93 -37.48 -24.38
N ASP A 289 -12.10 -37.17 -25.67
CA ASP A 289 -11.01 -37.02 -26.64
C ASP A 289 -10.25 -35.66 -26.54
N GLY A 290 -10.67 -34.78 -25.62
CA GLY A 290 -10.08 -33.45 -25.44
C GLY A 290 -10.55 -32.39 -26.44
N SER A 291 -11.54 -32.68 -27.30
CA SER A 291 -12.16 -31.69 -28.18
C SER A 291 -13.26 -30.89 -27.47
N LEU A 292 -13.40 -29.62 -27.86
CA LEU A 292 -14.47 -28.74 -27.38
C LEU A 292 -15.84 -29.21 -27.89
N LEU A 293 -16.83 -29.27 -27.01
CA LEU A 293 -18.21 -29.62 -27.34
C LEU A 293 -18.89 -28.56 -28.21
N TYR A 294 -18.60 -27.28 -27.95
CA TYR A 294 -19.14 -26.13 -28.68
C TYR A 294 -18.25 -24.88 -28.47
N PRO A 295 -18.26 -23.93 -29.42
CA PRO A 295 -17.50 -22.69 -29.29
C PRO A 295 -18.11 -21.76 -28.24
N HIS A 296 -17.25 -21.12 -27.43
CA HIS A 296 -17.60 -20.09 -26.46
C HIS A 296 -16.34 -19.27 -26.11
N SER A 297 -16.53 -18.09 -25.53
CA SER A 297 -15.42 -17.28 -25.04
C SER A 297 -15.04 -17.71 -23.62
N VAL A 298 -13.76 -18.01 -23.39
CA VAL A 298 -13.23 -18.36 -22.07
C VAL A 298 -12.02 -17.51 -21.74
N PHE A 299 -11.95 -17.05 -20.50
CA PHE A 299 -10.85 -16.27 -19.96
C PHE A 299 -10.36 -16.90 -18.65
N ASP A 300 -9.07 -16.76 -18.37
CA ASP A 300 -8.56 -17.05 -17.03
C ASP A 300 -9.09 -16.01 -16.05
N TYR A 301 -9.63 -16.50 -14.93
CA TYR A 301 -10.16 -15.65 -13.88
C TYR A 301 -9.17 -15.56 -12.72
N TYR A 302 -8.77 -14.33 -12.40
CA TYR A 302 -7.91 -14.01 -11.28
C TYR A 302 -8.72 -13.30 -10.20
N HIS A 303 -8.48 -13.69 -8.95
CA HIS A 303 -9.19 -13.14 -7.80
C HIS A 303 -8.56 -11.82 -7.33
N GLU A 304 -9.41 -10.82 -7.12
CA GLU A 304 -9.09 -9.54 -6.44
C GLU A 304 -8.95 -9.72 -4.91
#